data_AF-A0A1I7LPZ0-F1
#
_entry.id   AF-A0A1I7LPZ0-F1
#
_cell.length_a   1.000
_cell.length_b   1.000
_cell.length_c   1.000
_cell.angle_alpha   90.00
_cell.angle_beta   90.00
_cell.angle_gamma   90.00
#
_symmetry.space_group_name_H-M   'P 1'
#
loop_
_entity.id
_entity.type
_entity.pdbx_description
1 polymer ?
#
loop_
_entity_poly.entity_id
_entity_poly.type
_entity_poly.pdbx_seq_one_letter_code
_entity_poly.pdbx_strand_id
1 'polypeptide(L)'
;MLSDVAERLRAELTAASNPRHVDTVVTRVLLGFEQGRGRGDDENEVLVAEYVSALKDLPLAAIHEAAERFRNGKTLRPWAKRWRPSPAEFTDEAREGLIPLRMQLLHIRRVLDAEIYDVPTAEQRAEVAKAAEAHLQRMRQAEPPRHRAETPAEIARAQRAKLDEDIARLRATGHGPDIGRLMARLDQRQGQVGGAR
;
A
#
# COMPACT_ATOMS: atom_id res chain seq x y z
N MET A 1 -27.61 3.58 17.82
CA MET A 1 -26.67 4.72 17.94
C MET A 1 -25.63 4.75 16.84
N LEU A 2 -24.64 3.84 16.75
CA LEU A 2 -23.62 3.89 15.69
C LEU A 2 -24.17 3.58 14.28
N SER A 3 -25.16 2.69 14.18
CA SER A 3 -25.89 2.43 12.92
C SER A 3 -26.61 3.67 12.40
N ASP A 4 -27.34 4.37 13.28
CA ASP A 4 -28.10 5.58 12.93
C ASP A 4 -27.17 6.72 12.45
N VAL A 5 -25.99 6.85 13.08
CA VAL A 5 -24.95 7.80 12.66
C VAL A 5 -24.40 7.43 11.28
N ALA A 6 -24.18 6.14 11.00
CA ALA A 6 -23.73 5.68 9.69
C ALA A 6 -24.77 5.97 8.60
N GLU A 7 -26.06 5.74 8.87
CA GLU A 7 -27.13 6.04 7.93
C GLU A 7 -27.24 7.54 7.64
N ARG A 8 -27.15 8.39 8.66
CA ARG A 8 -27.14 9.85 8.46
C ARG A 8 -25.96 10.30 7.59
N LEU A 9 -24.75 9.82 7.88
CA LEU A 9 -23.56 10.15 7.09
C LEU A 9 -23.66 9.65 5.64
N ARG A 10 -24.26 8.47 5.42
CA ARG A 10 -24.54 7.98 4.05
C ARG A 10 -25.52 8.88 3.32
N ALA A 11 -26.59 9.31 3.99
CA ALA A 11 -27.57 10.22 3.39
C ALA A 11 -26.91 11.55 3.00
N GLU A 12 -26.08 12.13 3.87
CA GLU A 12 -25.34 13.37 3.58
C GLU A 12 -24.36 13.22 2.41
N LEU A 13 -23.70 12.06 2.28
CA LEU A 13 -22.75 11.78 1.19
C LEU A 13 -23.40 11.45 -0.16
N THR A 14 -24.66 11.03 -0.17
CA THR A 14 -25.37 10.55 -1.37
C THR A 14 -26.53 11.44 -1.80
N ALA A 15 -26.89 12.44 -0.99
CA ALA A 15 -27.93 13.40 -1.34
C ALA A 15 -27.57 14.14 -2.63
N ALA A 16 -28.31 13.83 -3.69
CA ALA A 16 -28.16 14.49 -4.98
C ALA A 16 -28.43 15.99 -4.82
N SER A 17 -27.54 16.82 -5.35
CA SER A 17 -27.71 18.25 -5.34
C SER A 17 -28.77 18.67 -6.35
N ASN A 18 -29.77 19.43 -5.91
CA ASN A 18 -30.69 20.09 -6.83
C ASN A 18 -29.93 21.22 -7.56
N PRO A 19 -29.88 21.22 -8.91
CA PRO A 19 -29.17 22.24 -9.69
C PRO A 19 -29.52 23.68 -9.32
N ARG A 20 -30.78 23.97 -8.96
CA ARG A 20 -31.22 25.31 -8.54
C ARG A 20 -30.59 25.76 -7.21
N HIS A 21 -30.38 24.81 -6.29
CA HIS A 21 -29.72 25.11 -5.02
C HIS A 21 -28.21 25.32 -5.24
N VAL A 22 -27.60 24.55 -6.13
CA VAL A 22 -26.18 24.73 -6.52
C VAL A 22 -25.98 26.10 -7.15
N ASP A 23 -26.84 26.49 -8.09
CA ASP A 23 -26.85 27.82 -8.69
C ASP A 23 -26.89 28.93 -7.62
N THR A 24 -27.84 28.86 -6.69
CA THR A 24 -27.97 29.85 -5.61
C THR A 24 -26.67 29.98 -4.79
N VAL A 25 -26.00 28.87 -4.48
CA VAL A 25 -24.73 28.87 -3.75
C VAL A 25 -23.61 29.46 -4.58
N VAL A 26 -23.49 29.04 -5.84
CA VAL A 26 -22.48 29.51 -6.77
C VAL A 26 -22.63 31.02 -6.96
N THR A 27 -23.83 31.50 -7.30
CA THR A 27 -24.13 32.92 -7.49
C THR A 27 -23.72 33.75 -6.26
N ARG A 28 -23.98 33.24 -5.04
CA ARG A 28 -23.53 33.91 -3.81
C ARG A 28 -22.01 33.99 -3.67
N VAL A 29 -21.28 32.97 -4.09
CA VAL A 29 -19.80 32.98 -4.11
C VAL A 29 -19.32 33.97 -5.17
N LEU A 30 -19.90 33.95 -6.36
CA LEU A 30 -19.53 34.81 -7.49
C LEU A 30 -19.65 36.30 -7.16
N LEU A 31 -20.71 36.71 -6.43
CA LEU A 31 -20.92 38.09 -5.99
C LEU A 31 -19.81 38.62 -5.07
N GLY A 32 -19.05 37.73 -4.42
CA GLY A 32 -17.93 38.09 -3.54
C GLY A 32 -16.64 38.48 -4.28
N PHE A 33 -16.58 38.34 -5.61
CA PHE A 33 -15.35 38.56 -6.39
C PHE A 33 -15.52 39.64 -7.45
N GLU A 34 -14.52 40.53 -7.56
CA GLU A 34 -14.54 41.67 -8.49
C GLU A 34 -14.56 41.25 -9.97
N GLN A 35 -13.98 40.11 -10.33
CA GLN A 35 -14.04 39.57 -11.71
C GLN A 35 -15.45 39.17 -12.19
N GLY A 36 -16.45 39.14 -11.31
CA GLY A 36 -17.86 38.97 -11.67
C GLY A 36 -18.65 40.29 -11.76
N ARG A 37 -18.12 41.39 -11.21
CA ARG A 37 -18.77 42.71 -11.29
C ARG A 37 -18.52 43.31 -12.67
N GLY A 38 -19.52 43.23 -13.55
CA GLY A 38 -19.50 43.91 -14.85
C GLY A 38 -19.64 43.03 -16.09
N ARG A 39 -19.91 41.72 -15.93
CA ARG A 39 -20.35 40.87 -17.04
C ARG A 39 -21.83 41.09 -17.32
N GLY A 40 -22.22 40.98 -18.60
CA GLY A 40 -23.63 40.96 -18.99
C GLY A 40 -24.35 39.72 -18.46
N ASP A 41 -25.67 39.78 -18.37
CA ASP A 41 -26.49 38.71 -17.77
C ASP A 41 -26.24 37.34 -18.44
N ASP A 42 -26.16 37.31 -19.77
CA ASP A 42 -25.90 36.08 -20.56
C ASP A 42 -24.57 35.41 -20.21
N GLU A 43 -23.50 36.20 -19.99
CA GLU A 43 -22.18 35.67 -19.64
C GLU A 43 -22.15 35.11 -18.21
N ASN A 44 -22.95 35.67 -17.31
CA ASN A 44 -23.10 35.16 -15.96
C ASN A 44 -23.88 33.84 -15.95
N GLU A 45 -24.93 33.72 -16.77
CA GLU A 45 -25.70 32.47 -16.89
C GLU A 45 -24.81 31.31 -17.39
N VAL A 46 -24.00 31.56 -18.42
CA VAL A 46 -23.05 30.55 -18.94
C VAL A 46 -22.05 30.15 -17.87
N LEU A 47 -21.48 31.12 -17.15
CA LEU A 47 -20.53 30.85 -16.08
C LEU A 47 -21.17 29.99 -14.97
N VAL A 48 -22.37 30.36 -14.51
CA VAL A 48 -23.11 29.61 -13.49
C VAL A 48 -23.37 28.19 -13.97
N ALA A 49 -23.77 28.00 -15.23
CA ALA A 49 -23.99 26.69 -15.80
C ALA A 49 -22.73 25.81 -15.79
N GLU A 50 -21.55 26.39 -16.02
CA GLU A 50 -20.27 25.66 -15.91
C GLU A 50 -20.01 25.15 -14.49
N TYR A 51 -20.26 25.98 -13.46
CA TYR A 51 -20.13 25.52 -12.07
C TYR A 51 -21.17 24.47 -11.72
N VAL A 52 -22.43 24.65 -12.11
CA VAL A 52 -23.49 23.68 -11.86
C VAL A 52 -23.14 22.33 -12.49
N SER A 53 -22.61 22.34 -13.72
CA SER A 53 -22.14 21.14 -14.41
C SER A 53 -20.96 20.47 -13.67
N ALA A 54 -19.98 21.25 -13.20
CA ALA A 54 -18.82 20.72 -12.48
C ALA A 54 -19.19 20.12 -11.12
N LEU A 55 -20.19 20.68 -10.43
CA LEU A 55 -20.58 20.32 -9.08
C LEU A 55 -21.74 19.30 -9.01
N LYS A 56 -22.30 18.89 -10.15
CA LYS A 56 -23.52 18.05 -10.22
C LYS A 56 -23.45 16.73 -9.43
N ASP A 57 -22.25 16.14 -9.33
CA ASP A 57 -22.02 14.84 -8.71
C ASP A 57 -21.65 14.94 -7.23
N LEU A 58 -21.66 16.16 -6.66
CA LEU A 58 -21.29 16.42 -5.27
C LEU A 58 -22.53 16.71 -4.41
N PRO A 59 -22.51 16.34 -3.11
CA PRO A 59 -23.59 16.67 -2.20
C PRO A 59 -23.67 18.18 -1.91
N LEU A 60 -24.91 18.67 -1.73
CA LEU A 60 -25.16 20.10 -1.57
C LEU A 60 -24.48 20.68 -0.33
N ALA A 61 -24.42 19.90 0.76
CA ALA A 61 -23.74 20.28 1.99
C ALA A 61 -22.24 20.57 1.74
N ALA A 62 -21.58 19.71 0.96
CA ALA A 62 -20.16 19.87 0.63
C ALA A 62 -19.90 21.11 -0.24
N ILE A 63 -20.81 21.38 -1.18
CA ILE A 63 -20.76 22.58 -2.03
C ILE A 63 -20.92 23.85 -1.17
N HIS A 64 -21.88 23.83 -0.23
CA HIS A 64 -22.10 24.93 0.71
C HIS A 64 -20.89 25.20 1.61
N GLU A 65 -20.31 24.17 2.19
CA GLU A 65 -19.13 24.35 3.04
C GLU A 65 -17.91 24.84 2.26
N ALA A 66 -17.69 24.32 1.05
CA ALA A 66 -16.64 24.82 0.16
C ALA A 66 -16.86 26.30 -0.17
N ALA A 67 -18.10 26.70 -0.46
CA ALA A 67 -18.46 28.10 -0.68
C ALA A 67 -18.15 29.00 0.51
N GLU A 68 -18.40 28.54 1.74
CA GLU A 68 -18.03 29.27 2.97
C GLU A 68 -16.50 29.36 3.14
N ARG A 69 -15.76 28.30 2.82
CA ARG A 69 -14.28 28.29 2.89
C ARG A 69 -13.66 29.30 1.92
N PHE A 70 -14.14 29.38 0.68
CA PHE A 70 -13.70 30.41 -0.27
C PHE A 70 -14.03 31.82 0.21
N ARG A 71 -15.23 32.06 0.71
CA ARG A 71 -15.62 33.38 1.25
C ARG A 71 -14.76 33.82 2.43
N ASN A 72 -14.47 32.90 3.33
CA ASN A 72 -13.68 33.18 4.53
C ASN A 72 -12.16 33.17 4.27
N GLY A 73 -11.72 32.70 3.10
CA GLY A 73 -10.30 32.54 2.75
C GLY A 73 -9.61 31.41 3.53
N LYS A 74 -10.38 30.42 4.02
CA LYS A 74 -9.90 29.27 4.79
C LYS A 74 -10.05 27.99 3.98
N THR A 75 -9.50 27.97 2.77
CA THR A 75 -9.56 26.82 1.87
C THR A 75 -8.64 25.70 2.36
N LEU A 76 -9.02 24.46 2.08
CA LEU A 76 -8.22 23.27 2.35
C LEU A 76 -7.10 23.14 1.30
N ARG A 77 -7.37 23.58 0.06
CA ARG A 77 -6.41 23.64 -1.02
C ARG A 77 -5.77 25.03 -1.14
N PRO A 78 -4.53 25.11 -1.66
CA PRO A 78 -3.93 26.39 -2.03
C PRO A 78 -4.81 27.10 -3.07
N TRP A 79 -5.22 28.31 -2.77
CA TRP A 79 -6.02 29.15 -3.66
C TRP A 79 -5.67 30.62 -3.43
N ALA A 80 -5.58 31.38 -4.53
CA ALA A 80 -5.28 32.79 -4.47
C ALA A 80 -6.56 33.61 -4.23
N LYS A 81 -6.73 34.12 -2.99
CA LYS A 81 -7.93 34.86 -2.55
C LYS A 81 -8.35 36.05 -3.44
N ARG A 82 -7.41 36.62 -4.19
CA ARG A 82 -7.67 37.73 -5.12
C ARG A 82 -8.51 37.30 -6.34
N TRP A 83 -8.46 36.03 -6.70
CA TRP A 83 -9.08 35.50 -7.91
C TRP A 83 -10.25 34.61 -7.56
N ARG A 84 -11.31 34.67 -8.37
CA ARG A 84 -12.43 33.73 -8.26
C ARG A 84 -11.89 32.30 -8.44
N PRO A 85 -12.30 31.32 -7.61
CA PRO A 85 -11.93 29.92 -7.83
C PRO A 85 -12.57 29.40 -9.11
N SER A 86 -11.80 28.75 -9.98
CA SER A 86 -12.34 28.04 -11.16
C SER A 86 -13.32 26.93 -10.76
N PRO A 87 -14.19 26.46 -11.69
CA PRO A 87 -15.07 25.32 -11.42
C PRO A 87 -14.32 24.06 -10.94
N ALA A 88 -13.12 23.82 -11.46
CA ALA A 88 -12.26 22.72 -11.04
C ALA A 88 -11.74 22.91 -9.61
N GLU A 89 -11.20 24.08 -9.27
CA GLU A 89 -10.75 24.39 -7.91
C GLU A 89 -11.90 24.30 -6.90
N PHE A 90 -13.10 24.74 -7.28
CA PHE A 90 -14.28 24.60 -6.43
C PHE A 90 -14.61 23.12 -6.17
N THR A 91 -14.65 22.33 -7.24
CA THR A 91 -14.94 20.90 -7.17
C THR A 91 -13.93 20.17 -6.28
N ASP A 92 -12.65 20.49 -6.41
CA ASP A 92 -11.59 19.86 -5.62
C ASP A 92 -11.66 20.27 -4.14
N GLU A 93 -11.94 21.53 -3.84
CA GLU A 93 -12.16 22.01 -2.46
C GLU A 93 -13.38 21.35 -1.79
N ALA A 94 -14.46 21.12 -2.55
CA ALA A 94 -15.63 20.40 -2.07
C ALA A 94 -15.34 18.91 -1.85
N ARG A 95 -14.58 18.26 -2.75
CA ARG A 95 -14.15 16.86 -2.60
C ARG A 95 -13.22 16.66 -1.42
N GLU A 96 -12.30 17.60 -1.18
CA GLU A 96 -11.37 17.54 -0.05
C GLU A 96 -12.13 17.58 1.28
N GLY A 97 -13.17 18.43 1.37
CA GLY A 97 -14.04 18.51 2.54
C GLY A 97 -14.81 17.22 2.85
N LEU A 98 -15.00 16.34 1.86
CA LEU A 98 -15.68 15.05 2.06
C LEU A 98 -14.78 13.96 2.64
N ILE A 99 -13.45 14.13 2.60
CA ILE A 99 -12.50 13.09 3.05
C ILE A 99 -12.69 12.73 4.53
N PRO A 100 -12.80 13.69 5.48
CA PRO A 100 -13.02 13.36 6.89
C PRO A 100 -14.31 12.56 7.13
N LEU A 101 -15.41 12.92 6.45
CA LEU A 101 -16.69 12.22 6.56
C LEU A 101 -16.60 10.78 6.03
N ARG A 102 -15.93 10.58 4.89
CA ARG A 102 -15.66 9.24 4.34
C ARG A 102 -14.81 8.40 5.28
N MET A 103 -13.80 8.99 5.90
CA MET A 103 -12.94 8.33 6.89
C MET A 103 -13.72 7.94 8.14
N GLN A 104 -14.61 8.80 8.64
CA GLN A 104 -15.50 8.48 9.76
C GLN A 104 -16.43 7.30 9.43
N LEU A 105 -17.02 7.29 8.24
CA LEU A 105 -17.90 6.21 7.81
C LEU A 105 -17.13 4.88 7.66
N LEU A 106 -15.90 4.91 7.13
CA LEU A 106 -15.02 3.74 7.10
C LEU A 106 -14.69 3.25 8.51
N HIS A 107 -14.43 4.16 9.44
CA HIS A 107 -14.16 3.81 10.84
C HIS A 107 -15.38 3.16 11.50
N ILE A 108 -16.56 3.76 11.37
CA ILE A 108 -17.81 3.19 11.91
C ILE A 108 -18.07 1.81 11.31
N ARG A 109 -17.88 1.65 9.99
CA ARG A 109 -18.00 0.35 9.34
C ARG A 109 -17.02 -0.67 9.93
N ARG A 110 -15.75 -0.31 10.15
CA ARG A 110 -14.76 -1.21 10.78
C ARG A 110 -15.16 -1.61 12.19
N VAL A 111 -15.77 -0.70 12.97
CA VAL A 111 -16.24 -1.00 14.33
C VAL A 111 -17.47 -1.91 14.31
N LEU A 112 -18.40 -1.68 13.39
CA LEU A 112 -19.61 -2.49 13.25
C LEU A 112 -19.32 -3.87 12.62
N ASP A 113 -18.39 -3.95 11.68
CA ASP A 113 -17.97 -5.18 10.99
C ASP A 113 -16.90 -5.96 11.79
N ALA A 114 -16.39 -5.42 12.92
CA ALA A 114 -15.50 -6.17 13.79
C ALA A 114 -16.30 -7.26 14.51
N GLU A 115 -16.05 -8.52 14.17
CA GLU A 115 -16.49 -9.65 14.99
C GLU A 115 -16.09 -9.39 16.44
N ILE A 116 -17.09 -9.43 17.33
CA ILE A 116 -16.86 -9.33 18.77
C ILE A 116 -16.03 -10.56 19.14
N TYR A 117 -14.77 -10.34 19.49
CA TYR A 117 -13.93 -11.36 20.08
C TYR A 117 -14.48 -11.68 21.47
N ASP A 118 -15.26 -12.75 21.58
CA ASP A 118 -15.60 -13.31 22.88
C ASP A 118 -14.31 -13.80 23.55
N VAL A 119 -13.97 -13.17 24.68
CA VAL A 119 -12.81 -13.57 25.47
C VAL A 119 -13.01 -15.04 25.85
N PRO A 120 -12.13 -15.97 25.41
CA PRO A 120 -12.34 -17.40 25.61
C PRO A 120 -12.53 -17.70 27.09
N THR A 121 -13.50 -18.53 27.44
CA THR A 121 -13.74 -18.92 28.83
C THR A 121 -12.50 -19.62 29.41
N ALA A 122 -12.39 -19.68 30.74
CA ALA A 122 -11.25 -20.36 31.39
C ALA A 122 -11.12 -21.83 30.92
N GLU A 123 -12.24 -22.48 30.63
CA GLU A 123 -12.32 -23.85 30.11
C GLU A 123 -11.76 -23.96 28.68
N GLN A 124 -12.16 -23.05 27.78
CA GLN A 124 -11.65 -23.01 26.40
C GLN A 124 -10.15 -22.72 26.34
N ARG A 125 -9.64 -21.87 27.24
CA ARG A 125 -8.19 -21.62 27.37
C ARG A 125 -7.44 -22.85 27.83
N ALA A 126 -8.01 -23.63 28.75
CA ALA A 126 -7.42 -24.88 29.22
C ALA A 126 -7.41 -25.96 28.12
N GLU A 127 -8.47 -26.03 27.31
CA GLU A 127 -8.55 -26.96 26.17
C GLU A 127 -7.51 -26.64 25.09
N VAL A 128 -7.34 -25.35 24.76
CA VAL A 128 -6.31 -24.89 23.82
C VAL A 128 -4.91 -25.14 24.37
N ALA A 129 -4.66 -24.91 25.66
CA ALA A 129 -3.37 -25.21 26.28
C ALA A 129 -3.04 -26.71 26.20
N LYS A 130 -4.02 -27.57 26.47
CA LYS A 130 -3.88 -29.03 26.35
C LYS A 130 -3.62 -29.47 24.90
N ALA A 131 -4.30 -28.87 23.94
CA ALA A 131 -4.08 -29.14 22.52
C ALA A 131 -2.69 -28.68 22.05
N ALA A 132 -2.21 -27.53 22.54
CA ALA A 132 -0.89 -27.00 22.25
C ALA A 132 0.22 -27.88 22.84
N GLU A 133 0.08 -28.33 24.09
CA GLU A 133 1.01 -29.28 24.71
C GLU A 133 1.07 -30.61 23.95
N ALA A 134 -0.09 -31.16 23.57
CA ALA A 134 -0.16 -32.38 22.78
C ALA A 134 0.46 -32.24 21.37
N HIS A 135 0.43 -31.04 20.79
CA HIS A 135 1.09 -30.74 19.52
C HIS A 135 2.61 -30.63 19.69
N LEU A 136 3.07 -29.93 20.73
CA LEU A 136 4.49 -29.80 21.06
C LEU A 136 5.15 -31.15 21.35
N GLN A 137 4.46 -32.05 22.07
CA GLN A 137 4.95 -33.40 22.33
C GLN A 137 5.07 -34.22 21.04
N ARG A 138 4.11 -34.10 20.12
CA ARG A 138 4.19 -34.74 18.80
C ARG A 138 5.35 -34.23 17.97
N MET A 139 5.60 -32.91 17.97
CA MET A 139 6.75 -32.34 17.26
C MET A 139 8.09 -32.78 17.84
N ARG A 140 8.20 -32.92 19.17
CA ARG A 140 9.43 -33.42 19.83
C ARG A 140 9.72 -34.89 19.52
N GLN A 141 8.68 -35.70 19.29
CA GLN A 141 8.83 -37.12 18.95
C GLN A 141 9.08 -37.36 17.45
N ALA A 142 8.66 -36.43 16.59
CA ALA A 142 8.78 -36.54 15.14
C ALA A 142 10.13 -36.04 14.58
N GLU A 143 11.04 -35.56 15.42
CA GLU A 143 12.35 -35.08 14.96
C GLU A 143 13.34 -36.26 14.93
N PRO A 144 13.68 -36.82 13.75
CA PRO A 144 14.77 -37.79 13.67
C PRO A 144 16.05 -37.12 14.18
N PRO A 145 16.97 -37.88 14.82
CA PRO A 145 18.20 -37.32 15.36
C PRO A 145 18.90 -36.51 14.27
N ARG A 146 18.95 -35.19 14.44
CA ARG A 146 19.68 -34.30 13.55
C ARG A 146 21.10 -34.85 13.46
N HIS A 147 21.52 -35.19 12.24
CA HIS A 147 22.89 -35.64 12.00
C HIS A 147 23.85 -34.67 12.70
N ARG A 148 24.74 -35.25 13.51
CA ARG A 148 25.78 -34.53 14.26
C ARG A 148 26.40 -33.49 13.34
N ALA A 149 26.44 -32.23 13.79
CA ALA A 149 27.06 -31.15 13.03
C ALA A 149 28.49 -31.58 12.65
N GLU A 150 28.72 -31.81 11.35
CA GLU A 150 30.02 -32.17 10.82
C GLU A 150 30.99 -31.06 11.19
N THR A 151 32.08 -31.43 11.84
CA THR A 151 33.13 -30.48 12.20
C THR A 151 33.71 -29.87 10.92
N PRO A 152 34.24 -28.62 10.95
CA PRO A 152 34.86 -28.01 9.77
C PRO A 152 35.94 -28.89 9.11
N ALA A 153 36.60 -29.74 9.90
CA ALA A 153 37.58 -30.70 9.43
C ALA A 153 36.96 -31.89 8.67
N GLU A 154 35.76 -32.33 9.01
CA GLU A 154 35.03 -33.39 8.30
C GLU A 154 34.48 -32.89 6.98
N ILE A 155 33.94 -31.66 6.97
CA ILE A 155 33.50 -30.97 5.74
C ILE A 155 34.68 -30.80 4.77
N ALA A 156 35.84 -30.37 5.27
CA ALA A 156 37.05 -30.20 4.45
C ALA A 156 37.55 -31.53 3.85
N ARG A 157 37.42 -32.64 4.58
CA ARG A 157 37.77 -33.99 4.07
C ARG A 157 36.80 -34.45 2.99
N ALA A 158 35.50 -34.26 3.20
CA ALA A 158 34.48 -34.62 2.21
C ALA A 158 34.62 -33.79 0.92
N GLN A 159 34.93 -32.50 1.05
CA GLN A 159 35.19 -31.63 -0.10
C GLN A 159 36.44 -32.03 -0.88
N ARG A 160 37.54 -32.37 -0.19
CA ARG A 160 38.76 -32.87 -0.84
C ARG A 160 38.54 -34.19 -1.56
N ALA A 161 37.87 -35.15 -0.91
CA ALA A 161 37.56 -36.43 -1.53
C ALA A 161 36.73 -36.28 -2.81
N LYS A 162 35.75 -35.37 -2.80
CA LYS A 162 34.93 -35.05 -3.98
C LYS A 162 35.74 -34.38 -5.10
N LEU A 163 36.64 -33.45 -4.73
CA LEU A 163 37.56 -32.81 -5.67
C LEU A 163 38.51 -33.82 -6.35
N ASP A 164 39.06 -34.75 -5.57
CA ASP A 164 39.94 -35.80 -6.09
C ASP A 164 39.19 -36.75 -7.04
N GLU A 165 37.93 -37.07 -6.71
CA GLU A 165 37.06 -37.86 -7.59
C GLU A 165 36.74 -37.12 -8.90
N ASP A 166 36.42 -35.82 -8.83
CA ASP A 166 36.14 -34.99 -10.00
C ASP A 166 37.37 -34.83 -10.90
N ILE A 167 38.57 -34.69 -10.31
CA ILE A 167 39.84 -34.66 -11.04
C ILE A 167 40.13 -36.00 -11.70
N ALA A 168 39.90 -37.12 -11.00
CA ALA A 168 40.05 -38.46 -11.56
C ALA A 168 39.09 -38.68 -12.74
N ARG A 169 37.85 -38.20 -12.61
CA ARG A 169 36.83 -38.27 -13.67
C ARG A 169 37.19 -37.41 -14.88
N LEU A 170 37.75 -36.22 -14.67
CA LEU A 170 38.26 -35.35 -15.75
C LEU A 170 39.45 -35.97 -16.47
N ARG A 171 40.35 -36.66 -15.76
CA ARG A 171 41.44 -37.43 -16.36
C ARG A 171 40.91 -38.61 -17.19
N ALA A 172 39.87 -39.28 -16.71
CA ALA A 172 39.29 -40.45 -17.37
C ALA A 172 38.44 -40.11 -18.61
N THR A 173 37.81 -38.93 -18.65
CA THR A 173 36.85 -38.55 -19.71
C THR A 173 37.48 -37.89 -20.94
N GLY A 174 38.80 -37.73 -21.00
CA GLY A 174 39.55 -37.56 -22.27
C GLY A 174 39.06 -36.46 -23.23
N HIS A 175 38.53 -35.34 -22.73
CA HIS A 175 38.10 -34.24 -23.60
C HIS A 175 39.30 -33.37 -24.02
N GLY A 176 39.86 -33.72 -25.18
CA GLY A 176 40.70 -32.85 -26.02
C GLY A 176 42.21 -32.95 -25.81
N PRO A 177 43.03 -32.95 -26.90
CA PRO A 177 44.48 -33.10 -26.84
C PRO A 177 45.25 -31.96 -26.14
N ASP A 178 44.56 -30.88 -25.75
CA ASP A 178 45.19 -29.70 -25.14
C ASP A 178 45.23 -29.71 -23.61
N ILE A 179 44.18 -30.19 -22.92
CA ILE A 179 44.14 -30.13 -21.44
C ILE A 179 45.10 -31.15 -20.82
N GLY A 180 45.15 -32.37 -21.35
CA GLY A 180 46.09 -33.41 -20.90
C GLY A 180 47.56 -32.99 -21.06
N ARG A 181 47.90 -32.29 -22.16
CA ARG A 181 49.23 -31.72 -22.40
C ARG A 181 49.54 -30.56 -21.47
N LEU A 182 48.55 -29.74 -21.13
CA LEU A 182 48.71 -28.62 -20.19
C LEU A 182 48.98 -29.10 -18.77
N MET A 183 48.25 -30.13 -18.33
CA MET A 183 48.45 -30.76 -17.02
C MET A 183 49.80 -31.47 -16.92
N ALA A 184 50.21 -32.22 -17.95
CA ALA A 184 51.54 -32.84 -17.99
C ALA A 184 52.69 -31.81 -17.95
N ARG A 185 52.53 -30.65 -18.62
CA ARG A 185 53.48 -29.53 -18.52
C ARG A 185 53.51 -28.88 -17.14
N LEU A 186 52.38 -28.79 -16.45
CA LEU A 186 52.28 -28.27 -15.10
C LEU A 186 52.97 -29.19 -14.09
N ASP A 187 52.75 -30.50 -14.19
CA ASP A 187 53.42 -31.50 -13.35
C ASP A 187 54.94 -31.52 -13.60
N GLN A 188 55.39 -31.41 -14.87
CA GLN A 188 56.81 -31.26 -15.18
C GLN A 188 57.43 -29.99 -14.59
N ARG A 189 56.70 -28.87 -14.60
CA ARG A 189 57.16 -27.62 -13.96
C ARG A 189 57.26 -27.75 -12.46
N GLN A 190 56.29 -28.38 -11.80
CA GLN A 190 56.34 -28.59 -10.35
C GLN A 190 57.44 -29.59 -9.96
N GLY A 191 57.72 -30.59 -10.80
CA GLY A 191 58.84 -31.51 -10.59
C GLY A 191 60.24 -30.88 -10.78
N GLN A 192 60.39 -29.88 -11.67
CA GLN A 192 61.68 -29.19 -11.89
C GLN A 192 62.00 -28.12 -10.84
N VAL A 193 61.01 -27.52 -10.19
CA VAL A 193 61.25 -26.54 -9.10
C VAL A 193 61.70 -27.21 -7.80
N GLY A 194 61.47 -28.52 -7.65
CA GLY A 194 61.99 -29.32 -6.52
C GLY A 194 63.36 -29.97 -6.75
N GLY A 195 64.03 -29.68 -7.87
CA GLY A 195 65.22 -30.40 -8.34
C GLY A 195 66.29 -29.53 -8.99
N ALA A 196 66.61 -28.38 -8.40
CA ALA A 196 67.87 -27.68 -8.62
C ALA A 196 68.43 -27.28 -7.26
N ARG A 197 69.71 -27.60 -7.06
CA ARG A 197 70.53 -27.42 -5.85
C ARG A 197 70.37 -26.09 -5.15
#